data_AF-A0A392SMF1-F1
#
_entry.id   AF-A0A392SMF1-F1
#
_cell.length_a   1.000
_cell.length_b   1.000
_cell.length_c   1.000
_cell.angle_alpha   90.00
_cell.angle_beta   90.00
_cell.angle_gamma   90.00
#
_symmetry.space_group_name_H-M   'P 1'
#
loop_
_entity.id
_entity.type
_entity.pdbx_description
1 polymer ?
#
loop_
_entity_poly.entity_id
_entity_poly.type
_entity_poly.pdbx_seq_one_letter_code
_entity_poly.pdbx_strand_id
1 'polypeptide(L)'
;MVDICPWPCMVSPVPAKPSPSASIRSFAQVLNDACDVKISQLHVPAIRGDYLCIKITQHEYEKGLADCKKNLHGRLVMNKGDRPLTARELS
;
A
#
# COMPACT_ATOMS: atom_id res chain seq x y z
N MET A 1 5.29 -22.80 -19.86
CA MET A 1 5.07 -22.03 -18.61
C MET A 1 3.57 -21.95 -18.44
N VAL A 2 3.05 -22.42 -17.31
CA VAL A 2 1.59 -22.44 -17.07
C VAL A 2 1.23 -21.06 -16.55
N ASP A 3 0.48 -20.29 -17.34
CA ASP A 3 -0.06 -19.01 -16.91
C ASP A 3 -1.12 -19.26 -15.83
N ILE A 4 -0.67 -19.19 -14.58
CA ILE A 4 -1.55 -19.22 -13.41
C ILE A 4 -2.27 -17.88 -13.40
N CYS A 5 -3.49 -17.87 -13.93
CA CYS A 5 -4.33 -16.68 -13.89
C CYS A 5 -4.68 -16.40 -12.40
N PRO A 6 -4.34 -15.21 -11.87
CA PRO A 6 -4.47 -14.90 -10.44
C PRO A 6 -5.93 -14.73 -9.98
N TRP A 7 -6.89 -14.85 -10.88
CA TRP A 7 -8.32 -14.62 -10.62
C TRP A 7 -9.12 -15.92 -10.82
N PRO A 8 -9.44 -16.64 -9.74
CA PRO A 8 -10.20 -17.89 -9.80
C PRO A 8 -11.60 -17.76 -10.41
N CYS A 9 -12.15 -16.55 -10.54
CA CYS A 9 -13.45 -16.30 -11.17
C CYS A 9 -13.39 -16.30 -12.71
N MET A 10 -12.20 -16.18 -13.31
CA MET A 10 -12.03 -16.19 -14.78
C MET A 10 -11.69 -17.58 -15.34
N VAL A 11 -11.29 -18.52 -14.48
CA VAL A 11 -11.30 -19.93 -14.85
C VAL A 11 -12.74 -20.42 -14.75
N SER A 12 -13.30 -20.82 -15.89
CA SER A 12 -14.69 -21.30 -15.98
C SER A 12 -14.96 -22.32 -14.88
N PRO A 13 -15.83 -22.03 -13.89
CA PRO A 13 -16.11 -22.99 -12.84
C PRO A 13 -17.03 -24.06 -13.45
N VAL A 14 -16.59 -25.32 -13.37
CA VAL A 14 -17.50 -26.48 -13.48
C VAL A 14 -18.69 -26.23 -12.53
N PRO A 15 -19.95 -26.44 -12.94
CA PRO A 15 -21.09 -26.16 -12.09
C PRO A 15 -21.05 -27.05 -10.84
N ALA A 16 -20.68 -26.48 -9.70
CA ALA A 16 -20.80 -27.15 -8.42
C ALA A 16 -22.30 -27.34 -8.13
N LYS A 17 -22.69 -28.59 -7.87
CA LYS A 17 -24.05 -29.00 -7.50
C LYS A 17 -24.53 -28.15 -6.30
N PRO A 18 -25.69 -27.49 -6.37
CA PRO A 18 -26.13 -26.57 -5.32
C PRO A 18 -26.35 -27.33 -4.01
N SER A 19 -25.67 -26.90 -2.95
CA SER A 19 -25.92 -27.37 -1.58
C SER A 19 -27.27 -26.81 -1.09
N PRO A 20 -28.03 -27.52 -0.22
CA PRO A 20 -29.43 -27.20 0.06
C PRO A 20 -29.68 -25.95 0.92
N SER A 21 -28.65 -25.15 1.25
CA SER A 21 -28.78 -24.03 2.18
C SER A 21 -28.68 -22.64 1.54
N ALA A 22 -28.55 -22.55 0.22
CA ALA A 22 -28.60 -21.26 -0.48
C ALA A 22 -30.03 -20.97 -0.92
N SER A 23 -30.73 -20.11 -0.16
CA SER A 23 -31.96 -19.46 -0.61
C SER A 23 -31.83 -19.00 -2.06
N ILE A 24 -32.77 -19.42 -2.93
CA ILE A 24 -32.81 -19.00 -4.33
C ILE A 24 -33.10 -17.49 -4.34
N ARG A 25 -32.05 -16.69 -4.41
CA ARG A 25 -32.15 -15.23 -4.51
C ARG A 25 -32.22 -14.82 -5.97
N SER A 26 -33.15 -13.91 -6.30
CA SER A 26 -33.20 -13.29 -7.62
C SER A 26 -31.99 -12.37 -7.83
N PHE A 27 -31.63 -12.11 -9.09
CA PHE A 27 -30.57 -11.15 -9.43
C PHE A 27 -30.77 -9.79 -8.75
N ALA A 28 -32.01 -9.31 -8.70
CA ALA A 28 -32.37 -8.06 -8.02
C ALA A 28 -32.17 -8.13 -6.49
N GLN A 29 -32.40 -9.30 -5.86
CA GLN A 29 -32.13 -9.49 -4.43
C GLN A 29 -30.63 -9.49 -4.14
N VAL A 30 -29.81 -10.09 -5.00
CA VAL A 30 -28.34 -10.10 -4.86
C VAL A 30 -27.74 -8.71 -5.04
N LEU A 31 -28.25 -7.93 -5.99
CA LEU A 31 -27.81 -6.54 -6.17
C LEU A 31 -28.20 -5.63 -5.01
N ASN A 32 -29.35 -5.85 -4.38
CA ASN A 32 -29.75 -5.09 -3.19
C ASN A 32 -28.99 -5.52 -1.93
N ASP A 33 -28.45 -6.74 -1.92
CA ASP A 33 -27.48 -7.23 -0.92
C ASP A 33 -26.04 -6.72 -1.19
N ALA A 34 -25.89 -5.68 -2.01
CA ALA A 34 -24.60 -5.07 -2.32
C ALA A 34 -23.82 -4.81 -1.02
N CYS A 35 -22.72 -5.55 -0.83
CA CYS A 35 -21.82 -5.32 0.26
C CYS A 35 -21.41 -3.85 0.25
N ASP A 36 -21.57 -3.18 1.37
CA ASP A 36 -21.06 -1.83 1.60
C ASP A 36 -19.52 -1.92 1.56
N VAL A 37 -18.95 -1.90 0.35
CA VAL A 37 -17.50 -2.01 0.14
C VAL A 37 -16.90 -0.73 0.68
N LYS A 38 -16.34 -0.82 1.88
CA LYS A 38 -15.59 0.28 2.47
C LYS A 38 -14.42 0.58 1.54
N ILE A 39 -14.20 1.85 1.22
CA ILE A 39 -13.09 2.30 0.36
C ILE A 39 -11.74 1.73 0.83
N SER A 40 -11.59 1.47 2.13
CA SER A 40 -10.42 0.80 2.73
C SER A 40 -10.15 -0.64 2.26
N GLN A 41 -11.13 -1.31 1.65
CA GLN A 41 -10.99 -2.65 1.07
C GLN A 41 -10.51 -2.60 -0.39
N LEU A 42 -10.57 -1.43 -1.02
CA LEU A 42 -10.06 -1.23 -2.36
C LEU A 42 -8.54 -1.07 -2.30
N HIS A 43 -7.85 -1.58 -3.32
CA HIS A 43 -6.41 -1.37 -3.44
C HIS A 43 -6.11 0.11 -3.59
N VAL A 44 -4.99 0.54 -3.00
CA VAL A 44 -4.47 1.89 -3.18
C VAL A 44 -4.26 2.12 -4.68
N PRO A 45 -4.77 3.23 -5.25
CA PRO A 45 -4.53 3.56 -6.65
C PRO A 45 -3.02 3.56 -6.93
N ALA A 46 -2.61 2.73 -7.88
CA ALA A 46 -1.21 2.60 -8.28
C ALA A 46 -1.08 2.97 -9.75
N ILE A 47 -0.12 3.85 -10.07
CA ILE A 47 0.22 4.19 -11.46
C ILE A 47 1.09 3.05 -11.99
N ARG A 48 0.59 2.31 -12.99
CA ARG A 48 1.34 1.25 -13.69
C ARG A 48 1.72 1.72 -15.09
N GLY A 49 2.85 2.40 -15.20
CA GLY A 49 3.48 2.76 -16.48
C GLY A 49 5.00 2.55 -16.37
N ASP A 50 5.69 2.49 -17.51
CA ASP A 50 7.13 2.21 -17.55
C ASP A 50 7.98 3.33 -16.92
N TYR A 51 7.48 4.57 -16.99
CA TYR A 51 8.16 5.74 -16.45
C TYR A 51 7.17 6.71 -15.80
N LEU A 52 7.57 7.28 -14.66
CA LEU A 52 6.85 8.34 -13.94
C LEU A 52 7.76 9.58 -13.87
N CYS A 53 7.30 10.69 -14.43
CA CYS A 53 7.96 11.98 -14.32
C CYS A 53 7.12 12.91 -13.46
N ILE A 54 7.62 13.26 -12.28
CA ILE A 54 7.01 14.25 -11.39
C ILE A 54 7.81 15.53 -11.51
N LYS A 55 7.17 16.61 -11.98
CA LYS A 55 7.80 17.92 -12.05
C LYS A 55 7.80 18.55 -10.66
N ILE A 56 8.98 18.94 -10.19
CA ILE A 56 9.15 19.73 -8.98
C ILE A 56 9.30 21.19 -9.39
N THR A 57 8.46 22.07 -8.84
CA THR A 57 8.57 23.51 -9.08
C THR A 57 9.73 24.08 -8.29
N GLN A 58 10.26 25.23 -8.73
CA GLN A 58 11.34 25.93 -8.02
C GLN A 58 10.98 26.20 -6.55
N HIS A 59 9.72 26.59 -6.30
CA HIS A 59 9.23 26.87 -4.95
C HIS A 59 9.27 25.64 -4.03
N GLU A 60 8.78 24.49 -4.50
CA GLU A 60 8.78 23.25 -3.71
C GLU A 60 10.21 22.77 -3.45
N TYR A 61 11.12 22.96 -4.41
CA TYR A 61 12.54 22.65 -4.23
C TYR A 61 13.18 23.52 -3.12
N GLU A 62 13.00 24.83 -3.17
CA GLU A 62 13.53 25.77 -2.18
C GLU A 62 12.97 25.51 -0.78
N LYS A 63 11.66 25.22 -0.70
CA LYS A 63 11.00 24.83 0.54
C LYS A 63 11.60 23.55 1.11
N GLY A 64 11.81 22.52 0.28
CA GLY A 64 12.47 21.30 0.71
C GLY A 64 13.89 21.54 1.23
N LEU A 65 14.67 22.41 0.58
CA LEU A 65 15.99 22.81 1.09
C LEU A 65 15.91 23.51 2.45
N ALA A 66 14.93 24.41 2.63
CA ALA A 66 14.72 25.11 3.89
C ALA A 66 14.35 24.14 5.03
N ASP A 67 13.46 23.18 4.74
CA ASP A 67 13.03 22.14 5.69
C ASP A 67 14.21 21.22 6.05
N CYS A 68 15.03 20.83 5.08
CA CYS A 68 16.19 19.96 5.29
C CYS A 68 17.40 20.66 5.92
N LYS A 69 17.46 22.00 5.95
CA LYS A 69 18.62 22.78 6.40
C LYS A 69 19.13 22.41 7.79
N LYS A 70 18.26 21.96 8.69
CA LYS A 70 18.59 21.59 10.07
C LYS A 70 18.57 20.08 10.34
N ASN A 71 18.30 19.26 9.33
CA ASN A 71 18.23 17.81 9.45
C ASN A 71 19.61 17.19 9.26
N LEU A 72 20.50 17.40 10.25
CA LEU A 72 21.83 16.80 10.25
C LEU A 72 21.75 15.39 10.84
N HIS A 73 21.97 14.37 10.00
CA HIS A 73 22.16 13.00 10.44
C HIS A 73 23.65 12.69 10.57
N GLY A 74 24.15 12.68 11.80
CA GLY A 74 25.53 12.28 12.12
C GLY A 74 25.62 10.82 12.54
N ARG A 75 26.77 10.19 12.30
CA ARG A 75 27.13 8.90 12.91
C ARG A 75 28.19 9.14 13.97
N LEU A 76 27.88 8.76 15.20
CA LEU A 76 28.86 8.75 16.29
C LEU A 76 29.67 7.44 16.23
N VAL A 77 30.99 7.54 16.16
CA VAL A 77 31.91 6.40 16.24
C VAL A 77 32.65 6.49 17.56
N MET A 78 32.59 5.41 18.35
CA MET A 78 33.20 5.32 19.68
C MET A 78 34.18 4.15 19.69
N ASN A 79 35.24 4.28 20.49
CA ASN A 79 36.20 3.21 20.71
C ASN A 79 35.65 2.17 21.68
N LYS A 80 36.24 0.98 21.64
CA LYS A 80 35.88 -0.10 22.56
C LYS A 80 36.28 0.28 23.99
N GLY A 81 35.30 0.33 24.89
CA GLY A 81 35.49 0.71 26.28
C GLY A 81 35.08 2.16 26.58
N ASP A 82 34.70 2.95 25.57
CA ASP A 82 34.15 4.28 25.80
C ASP A 82 32.85 4.20 26.60
N ARG A 83 32.63 5.22 27.44
CA ARG A 83 31.43 5.31 28.27
C ARG A 83 30.18 5.38 27.38
N PRO A 84 29.12 4.60 27.64
CA PRO A 84 27.87 4.71 26.91
C PRO A 84 27.30 6.14 27.02
N LEU A 85 26.93 6.70 25.88
CA LEU A 85 26.27 8.00 25.78
C LEU A 85 24.77 7.82 25.58
N THR A 86 23.99 8.59 26.33
CA THR A 86 22.54 8.67 26.20
C THR A 86 22.16 9.89 25.35
N ALA A 87 20.96 9.85 24.76
CA ALA A 87 20.47 10.97 23.94
C ALA A 87 20.45 12.32 24.68
N ARG A 88 20.27 12.31 26.02
CA ARG A 88 20.28 13.50 26.87
C ARG A 88 21.66 14.17 26.97
N GLU A 89 22.71 13.43 26.67
CA GLU A 89 24.10 13.92 26.73
C GLU A 89 24.57 14.43 25.35
N LEU A 90 23.74 14.27 24.32
CA LEU A 90 23.99 14.67 22.94
C LEU A 90 23.12 15.87 22.49
N SER A 91 22.23 16.36 23.37
CA SER A 91 21.25 17.42 23.10
C SER A 91 21.62 18.75 23.73
#